data_AF-A0A849K4A9-F1
#
_entry.id   AF-A0A849K4A9-F1
#
_cell.length_a   1.000
_cell.length_b   1.000
_cell.length_c   1.000
_cell.angle_alpha   90.00
_cell.angle_beta   90.00
_cell.angle_gamma   90.00
#
_symmetry.space_group_name_H-M   'P 1'
#
loop_
_entity.id
_entity.type
_entity.pdbx_description
1 polymer ?
#
loop_
_entity_poly.entity_id
_entity_poly.type
_entity_poly.pdbx_seq_one_letter_code
_entity_poly.pdbx_strand_id
1 'polypeptide(L)'
;MNDDQLIETMRGMAADIPTVGVDRERVLVRGRRRRAARAVGVTGAAGMLCAGMVGAALAWPVPGGGPTPAPAPAASTSAPEPSSDPSPDPSGDAAQEPTSWETYPASPDDGEHAVVDYSAGTIRLPEDDWRLTAQEQAVVETARQYLMVQCLTEAGLGDEVEFVGPVPAYDARQRGLGLWSSQDLDGDYDALAARDTLGVGIPDGPNDTSVPGEGLSEAESAWEDCHGESQAVLTGPDAVELESTGSGEPALAADLGTSYRTEEARQGLDPARRQVARQAREIVVEWEDCLAAEGLTAMDVSAMVPDGVVDLDESSGEPTLVGTAEERRQVAEVDVRCKQTLGTVQRLADLDAAVQVEDIAAHPEHFEVLRELTAEMLANAEDVLEEAGVEMP
;
A
#
# COMPACT_ATOMS: atom_id res chain seq x y z
N MET A 1 36.10 -2.67 -40.53
CA MET A 1 35.42 -3.66 -41.39
C MET A 1 35.19 -2.99 -42.74
N ASN A 2 35.54 -3.61 -43.86
CA ASN A 2 35.29 -3.03 -45.20
C ASN A 2 33.83 -3.31 -45.60
N ASP A 3 33.21 -2.43 -46.40
CA ASP A 3 31.82 -2.54 -46.84
C ASP A 3 31.52 -3.89 -47.52
N ASP A 4 32.50 -4.46 -48.21
CA ASP A 4 32.38 -5.80 -48.81
C ASP A 4 32.15 -6.89 -47.75
N GLN A 5 32.82 -6.81 -46.60
CA GLN A 5 32.61 -7.75 -45.49
C GLN A 5 31.25 -7.57 -44.83
N LEU A 6 30.74 -6.33 -44.74
CA LEU A 6 29.40 -6.06 -44.23
C LEU A 6 28.33 -6.65 -45.17
N ILE A 7 28.49 -6.47 -46.48
CA ILE A 7 27.56 -7.00 -47.48
C ILE A 7 27.57 -8.53 -47.50
N GLU A 8 28.74 -9.17 -47.41
CA GLU A 8 28.86 -10.64 -47.32
C GLU A 8 28.17 -11.16 -46.05
N THR A 9 28.35 -10.47 -44.92
CA THR A 9 27.74 -10.85 -43.62
C THR A 9 26.22 -10.69 -43.66
N MET A 10 25.69 -9.60 -44.23
CA MET A 10 24.25 -9.42 -44.39
C MET A 10 23.62 -10.44 -45.35
N ARG A 11 24.33 -10.84 -46.42
CA ARG A 11 23.85 -11.91 -47.31
C ARG A 11 23.86 -13.27 -46.63
N GLY A 12 24.83 -13.54 -45.77
CA GLY A 12 24.84 -14.74 -44.92
C GLY A 12 23.63 -14.80 -44.00
N MET A 13 23.33 -13.69 -43.31
CA MET A 13 22.16 -13.61 -42.41
C MET A 13 20.83 -13.71 -43.16
N ALA A 14 20.73 -13.20 -44.38
CA ALA A 14 19.53 -13.31 -45.20
C ALA A 14 19.31 -14.72 -45.81
N ALA A 15 20.36 -15.54 -45.89
CA ALA A 15 20.25 -16.93 -46.37
C ALA A 15 19.71 -17.89 -45.29
N ASP A 16 19.92 -17.54 -44.01
CA ASP A 16 19.46 -18.28 -42.83
C ASP A 16 18.25 -17.61 -42.17
N ILE A 17 17.28 -17.11 -42.95
CA ILE A 17 16.00 -16.69 -42.37
C ILE A 17 15.25 -17.96 -41.97
N PRO A 18 15.07 -18.26 -40.67
CA PRO A 18 14.28 -19.40 -40.26
C PRO A 18 12.87 -19.22 -40.81
N THR A 19 12.36 -20.25 -41.48
CA THR A 19 10.96 -20.27 -41.90
C THR A 19 10.11 -20.41 -40.64
N VAL A 20 9.62 -19.29 -40.12
CA VAL A 20 8.67 -19.29 -39.01
C VAL A 20 7.37 -19.90 -39.50
N GLY A 21 7.17 -21.17 -39.19
CA GLY A 21 5.92 -21.87 -39.45
C GLY A 21 4.85 -21.34 -38.51
N VAL A 22 4.04 -20.39 -38.98
CA VAL A 22 2.87 -19.93 -38.22
C VAL A 22 1.84 -21.04 -38.22
N ASP A 23 1.58 -21.61 -37.04
CA ASP A 23 0.48 -22.57 -36.83
C ASP A 23 -0.86 -21.83 -36.94
N ARG A 24 -1.40 -21.86 -38.16
CA ARG A 24 -2.68 -21.21 -38.49
C ARG A 24 -3.85 -21.77 -37.70
N GLU A 25 -3.84 -23.05 -37.32
CA GLU A 25 -4.94 -23.62 -36.55
C GLU A 25 -4.93 -23.08 -35.13
N ARG A 26 -3.75 -23.00 -34.50
CA ARG A 26 -3.58 -22.42 -33.16
C ARG A 26 -4.00 -20.94 -33.12
N VAL A 27 -3.58 -20.15 -34.11
CA VAL A 27 -3.99 -18.73 -34.25
C VAL A 27 -5.51 -18.59 -34.44
N LEU A 28 -6.12 -19.45 -35.26
CA LEU A 28 -7.58 -19.41 -35.50
C LEU A 28 -8.41 -19.90 -34.32
N VAL A 29 -7.88 -20.80 -33.49
CA VAL A 29 -8.53 -21.23 -32.23
C VAL A 29 -8.47 -20.10 -31.19
N ARG A 30 -7.31 -19.46 -31.02
CA ARG A 30 -7.14 -18.29 -30.12
C ARG A 30 -8.05 -17.13 -30.55
N GLY A 31 -8.10 -16.83 -31.85
CA GLY A 31 -9.00 -15.81 -32.42
C GLY A 31 -10.50 -16.15 -32.36
N ARG A 32 -10.86 -17.43 -32.20
CA ARG A 32 -12.26 -17.85 -31.95
C ARG A 32 -12.65 -17.73 -30.49
N ARG A 33 -11.76 -18.09 -29.55
CA ARG A 33 -11.98 -17.89 -28.10
C ARG A 33 -12.16 -16.40 -27.76
N ARG A 34 -11.29 -15.52 -28.27
CA ARG A 34 -11.41 -14.06 -28.08
C ARG A 34 -12.71 -13.47 -28.61
N ARG A 35 -13.21 -13.97 -29.76
CA ARG A 35 -14.50 -13.54 -30.31
C ARG A 35 -15.71 -14.04 -29.51
N ALA A 36 -15.62 -15.23 -28.93
CA ALA A 36 -16.67 -15.76 -28.05
C ALA A 36 -16.77 -14.94 -26.75
N ALA A 37 -15.64 -14.61 -26.12
CA ALA A 37 -15.60 -13.77 -24.92
C ALA A 37 -16.22 -12.37 -25.16
N ARG A 38 -15.87 -11.72 -26.27
CA ARG A 38 -16.44 -10.40 -26.62
C ARG A 38 -17.93 -10.43 -26.97
N ALA A 39 -18.44 -11.54 -27.50
CA ALA A 39 -19.87 -11.67 -27.82
C ALA A 39 -20.76 -11.77 -26.57
N VAL A 40 -20.24 -12.35 -25.48
CA VAL A 40 -20.94 -12.46 -24.20
C VAL A 40 -20.98 -11.12 -23.46
N GLY A 41 -19.87 -10.35 -23.46
CA GLY A 41 -19.83 -9.03 -22.82
C GLY A 41 -20.75 -7.96 -23.45
N VAL A 42 -20.88 -7.96 -24.79
CA VAL A 42 -21.67 -6.92 -25.49
C VAL A 42 -23.19 -7.16 -25.40
N THR A 43 -23.65 -8.39 -25.11
CA THR A 43 -25.09 -8.66 -24.94
C THR A 43 -25.60 -8.40 -23.53
N GLY A 44 -24.74 -8.33 -22.51
CA GLY A 44 -25.13 -7.94 -21.14
C GLY A 44 -25.42 -6.45 -20.99
N ALA A 45 -24.58 -5.57 -21.57
CA ALA A 45 -24.68 -4.12 -21.36
C ALA A 45 -25.87 -3.43 -22.08
N ALA A 46 -26.37 -4.00 -23.17
CA ALA A 46 -27.48 -3.39 -23.93
C ALA A 46 -28.89 -3.75 -23.39
N GLY A 47 -29.00 -4.77 -22.53
CA GLY A 47 -30.29 -5.25 -22.01
C GLY A 47 -30.83 -4.47 -20.80
N MET A 48 -29.96 -3.89 -19.98
CA MET A 48 -30.36 -3.29 -18.70
C MET A 48 -30.68 -1.79 -18.73
N LEU A 49 -30.45 -1.08 -19.85
CA LEU A 49 -30.73 0.37 -19.94
C LEU A 49 -32.17 0.74 -20.32
N CYS A 50 -33.03 -0.21 -20.69
CA CYS A 50 -34.37 0.09 -21.22
C CYS A 50 -35.55 -0.19 -20.26
N ALA A 51 -35.32 -0.70 -19.05
CA ALA A 51 -36.41 -1.10 -18.13
C ALA A 51 -36.68 -0.11 -16.97
N GLY A 52 -35.86 0.93 -16.78
CA GLY A 52 -35.83 1.71 -15.54
C GLY A 52 -36.39 3.14 -15.55
N MET A 53 -37.10 3.62 -16.58
CA MET A 53 -37.50 5.04 -16.68
C MET A 53 -39.00 5.32 -16.86
N VAL A 54 -39.88 4.62 -16.13
CA VAL A 54 -41.28 5.09 -15.96
C VAL A 54 -41.75 4.88 -14.53
N GLY A 55 -41.64 5.91 -13.69
CA GLY A 55 -42.50 6.06 -12.51
C GLY A 55 -41.83 6.52 -11.23
N ALA A 56 -41.56 7.82 -11.09
CA ALA A 56 -41.56 8.52 -9.79
C ALA A 56 -41.37 10.04 -9.98
N ALA A 57 -42.36 10.69 -10.59
CA ALA A 57 -42.53 12.13 -10.43
C ALA A 57 -43.89 12.35 -9.78
N LEU A 58 -43.87 12.90 -8.56
CA LEU A 58 -44.96 13.46 -7.73
C LEU A 58 -44.94 12.89 -6.29
N ALA A 59 -44.12 13.48 -5.42
CA ALA A 59 -44.47 13.87 -4.04
C ALA A 59 -43.20 14.17 -3.22
N TRP A 60 -42.82 15.44 -3.12
CA TRP A 60 -42.00 15.91 -2.00
C TRP A 60 -42.89 16.69 -1.04
N PRO A 61 -43.09 16.23 0.21
CA PRO A 61 -43.63 17.07 1.26
C PRO A 61 -42.53 17.97 1.82
N VAL A 62 -42.88 19.23 2.04
CA VAL A 62 -42.11 20.20 2.82
C VAL A 62 -42.30 19.91 4.32
N PRO A 63 -41.25 19.68 5.12
CA PRO A 63 -41.29 19.88 6.56
C PRO A 63 -40.69 21.27 6.85
N GLY A 64 -41.38 22.24 7.45
CA GLY A 64 -42.21 22.12 8.65
C GLY A 64 -41.34 22.45 9.86
N GLY A 65 -41.24 23.74 10.20
CA GLY A 65 -40.38 24.25 11.28
C GLY A 65 -40.75 23.67 12.64
N GLY A 66 -39.77 23.04 13.30
CA GLY A 66 -39.86 22.60 14.69
C GLY A 66 -39.46 23.71 15.67
N PRO A 67 -40.00 23.69 16.90
CA PRO A 67 -39.72 24.70 17.93
C PRO A 67 -38.29 24.58 18.50
N THR A 68 -37.68 25.74 18.70
CA THR A 68 -36.39 25.95 19.37
C THR A 68 -36.38 25.35 20.79
N PRO A 69 -35.37 24.55 21.18
CA PRO A 69 -35.25 24.07 22.55
C PRO A 69 -34.80 25.20 23.49
N ALA A 70 -35.36 25.17 24.71
CA ALA A 70 -35.02 26.08 25.80
C ALA A 70 -33.62 25.79 26.38
N PRO A 71 -32.90 26.79 26.91
CA PRO A 71 -31.57 26.60 27.47
C PRO A 71 -31.60 25.81 28.78
N ALA A 72 -30.68 24.86 28.92
CA ALA A 72 -30.45 24.07 30.13
C ALA A 72 -29.83 24.93 31.26
N PRO A 73 -30.13 24.64 32.54
CA PRO A 73 -29.53 25.33 33.67
C PRO A 73 -28.07 24.91 33.90
N ALA A 74 -27.25 25.88 34.29
CA ALA A 74 -25.85 25.70 34.63
C ALA A 74 -25.66 24.75 35.83
N ALA A 75 -24.92 23.67 35.62
CA ALA A 75 -24.41 22.84 36.70
C ALA A 75 -23.17 23.51 37.32
N SER A 76 -23.23 23.76 38.63
CA SER A 76 -22.06 24.17 39.42
C SER A 76 -21.23 22.94 39.76
N THR A 77 -20.03 22.85 39.21
CA THR A 77 -19.02 21.88 39.64
C THR A 77 -18.19 22.49 40.76
N SER A 78 -18.27 21.89 41.94
CA SER A 78 -17.45 22.23 43.10
C SER A 78 -16.03 21.68 42.91
N ALA A 79 -15.03 22.51 43.21
CA ALA A 79 -13.62 22.16 43.23
C ALA A 79 -13.27 21.28 44.45
N PRO A 80 -12.39 20.27 44.32
CA PRO A 80 -11.79 19.60 45.47
C PRO A 80 -10.57 20.36 46.01
N GLU A 81 -10.47 20.42 47.34
CA GLU A 81 -9.34 20.97 48.10
C GLU A 81 -8.06 20.13 47.94
N PRO A 82 -6.86 20.75 47.92
CA PRO A 82 -5.59 20.02 47.91
C PRO A 82 -5.24 19.52 49.32
N SER A 83 -5.12 18.19 49.46
CA SER A 83 -4.53 17.56 50.64
C SER A 83 -3.01 17.54 50.52
N SER A 84 -2.33 18.06 51.53
CA SER A 84 -0.87 18.10 51.65
C SER A 84 -0.45 17.06 52.69
N ASP A 85 0.41 16.11 52.34
CA ASP A 85 1.22 15.35 53.31
C ASP A 85 2.47 14.77 52.62
N PRO A 86 3.55 14.47 53.36
CA PRO A 86 4.92 14.78 52.93
C PRO A 86 5.73 13.54 52.55
N SER A 87 6.78 13.81 51.77
CA SER A 87 7.86 12.89 51.39
C SER A 87 8.49 12.10 52.55
N PRO A 88 8.99 10.91 52.22
CA PRO A 88 10.31 10.50 52.65
C PRO A 88 11.23 10.16 51.46
N ASP A 89 12.39 10.80 51.45
CA ASP A 89 13.66 10.31 50.89
C ASP A 89 14.49 9.83 52.12
N PRO A 90 15.55 8.99 52.04
CA PRO A 90 16.42 8.85 50.87
C PRO A 90 17.11 7.48 50.62
N SER A 91 17.86 7.45 49.50
CA SER A 91 19.14 6.76 49.30
C SER A 91 19.16 5.24 49.07
N GLY A 92 19.51 4.87 47.84
CA GLY A 92 20.02 3.55 47.47
C GLY A 92 20.67 3.55 46.10
N ASP A 93 21.95 3.89 46.03
CA ASP A 93 22.83 3.73 44.87
C ASP A 93 22.85 2.26 44.39
N ALA A 94 22.38 2.03 43.17
CA ALA A 94 22.87 0.98 42.28
C ALA A 94 22.58 1.40 40.84
N ALA A 95 23.63 1.40 40.02
CA ALA A 95 23.56 1.64 38.59
C ALA A 95 22.49 0.75 37.93
N GLN A 96 21.38 1.36 37.52
CA GLN A 96 20.51 0.81 36.49
C GLN A 96 20.99 1.38 35.17
N GLU A 97 21.50 0.50 34.32
CA GLU A 97 21.64 0.78 32.89
C GLU A 97 20.24 1.12 32.35
N PRO A 98 20.09 2.17 31.53
CA PRO A 98 18.81 2.46 30.87
C PRO A 98 18.66 1.50 29.68
N THR A 99 18.17 0.29 29.94
CA THR A 99 17.76 -0.67 28.90
C THR A 99 16.43 -1.29 29.28
N SER A 100 15.41 -0.45 29.46
CA SER A 100 14.03 -0.88 29.39
C SER A 100 13.21 0.10 28.55
N TRP A 101 13.16 -0.16 27.24
CA TRP A 101 12.02 0.16 26.37
C TRP A 101 10.82 -0.71 26.78
N GLU A 102 10.58 -0.77 28.10
CA GLU A 102 9.71 -1.70 28.80
C GLU A 102 8.38 -1.83 28.07
N THR A 103 8.22 -3.01 27.50
CA THR A 103 7.05 -3.59 26.86
C THR A 103 5.80 -2.83 27.28
N TYR A 104 5.23 -2.05 26.35
CA TYR A 104 3.84 -1.64 26.50
C TYR A 104 3.06 -2.92 26.80
N PRO A 105 2.35 -3.03 27.94
CA PRO A 105 1.54 -4.20 28.18
C PRO A 105 0.64 -4.34 26.96
N ALA A 106 0.44 -5.56 26.47
CA ALA A 106 -0.64 -5.85 25.55
C ALA A 106 -1.91 -5.41 26.26
N SER A 107 -2.29 -4.14 26.07
CA SER A 107 -3.60 -3.65 26.43
C SER A 107 -4.54 -4.59 25.69
N PRO A 108 -5.61 -5.10 26.33
CA PRO A 108 -6.66 -5.76 25.60
C PRO A 108 -7.18 -4.71 24.62
N ASP A 109 -6.65 -4.79 23.41
CA ASP A 109 -6.89 -3.89 22.30
C ASP A 109 -8.39 -3.94 22.06
N ASP A 110 -9.07 -2.84 22.38
CA ASP A 110 -10.48 -2.67 22.10
C ASP A 110 -10.73 -2.48 20.60
N GLY A 111 -9.66 -2.48 19.79
CA GLY A 111 -9.70 -2.24 18.34
C GLY A 111 -9.94 -0.76 18.03
N GLU A 112 -9.84 0.13 19.03
CA GLU A 112 -10.08 1.56 18.87
C GLU A 112 -8.78 2.36 18.63
N HIS A 113 -7.61 1.74 18.78
CA HIS A 113 -6.31 2.38 18.70
C HIS A 113 -5.31 1.57 17.86
N ALA A 114 -4.26 2.25 17.37
CA ALA A 114 -3.18 1.55 16.71
C ALA A 114 -2.25 0.91 17.74
N VAL A 115 -1.62 -0.21 17.38
CA VAL A 115 -0.59 -0.84 18.20
C VAL A 115 0.72 -0.88 17.42
N VAL A 116 1.71 -0.08 17.84
CA VAL A 116 3.04 -0.06 17.22
C VAL A 116 4.00 -0.95 18.00
N ASP A 117 4.50 -2.01 17.35
CA ASP A 117 5.62 -2.82 17.85
C ASP A 117 6.92 -2.40 17.15
N TYR A 118 7.65 -1.49 17.80
CA TYR A 118 8.95 -1.01 17.30
C TYR A 118 10.01 -2.10 17.16
N SER A 119 9.90 -3.20 17.92
CA SER A 119 10.88 -4.29 17.89
C SER A 119 10.65 -5.22 16.70
N ALA A 120 9.38 -5.50 16.41
CA ALA A 120 8.96 -6.25 15.23
C ALA A 120 8.92 -5.37 13.97
N GLY A 121 8.96 -4.04 14.13
CA GLY A 121 8.78 -3.09 13.03
C GLY A 121 7.35 -3.08 12.50
N THR A 122 6.35 -3.45 13.30
CA THR A 122 4.95 -3.60 12.85
C THR A 122 3.99 -2.57 13.43
N ILE A 123 2.93 -2.25 12.69
CA ILE A 123 1.79 -1.44 13.13
C ILE A 123 0.54 -2.28 12.90
N ARG A 124 -0.25 -2.48 13.96
CA ARG A 124 -1.61 -3.02 13.83
C ARG A 124 -2.61 -1.86 13.84
N LEU A 125 -3.48 -1.81 12.84
CA LEU A 125 -4.55 -0.84 12.67
C LEU A 125 -5.92 -1.53 12.75
N PRO A 126 -7.00 -0.80 13.10
CA PRO A 126 -8.36 -1.36 13.13
C PRO A 126 -8.81 -2.03 11.83
N GLU A 127 -8.38 -1.54 10.67
CA GLU A 127 -8.72 -2.13 9.36
C GLU A 127 -8.06 -3.50 9.10
N ASP A 128 -7.02 -3.85 9.86
CA ASP A 128 -6.24 -5.09 9.63
C ASP A 128 -7.09 -6.35 9.82
N ASP A 129 -8.15 -6.27 10.62
CA ASP A 129 -9.06 -7.40 10.84
C ASP A 129 -9.91 -7.72 9.59
N TRP A 130 -9.85 -6.88 8.55
CA TRP A 130 -10.62 -7.00 7.31
C TRP A 130 -9.75 -7.10 6.06
N ARG A 131 -8.42 -7.05 6.21
CA ARG A 131 -7.44 -7.07 5.13
C ARG A 131 -6.55 -8.31 5.25
N LEU A 132 -5.78 -8.57 4.19
CA LEU A 132 -4.71 -9.56 4.25
C LEU A 132 -3.60 -9.05 5.18
N THR A 133 -3.09 -9.93 6.03
CA THR A 133 -1.81 -9.71 6.72
C THR A 133 -0.67 -9.65 5.72
N ALA A 134 0.49 -9.14 6.13
CA ALA A 134 1.69 -9.09 5.27
C ALA A 134 2.10 -10.47 4.72
N GLN A 135 1.91 -11.53 5.51
CA GLN A 135 2.20 -12.90 5.10
C GLN A 135 1.20 -13.37 4.04
N GLU A 136 -0.09 -13.14 4.25
CA GLU A 136 -1.12 -13.53 3.31
C GLU A 136 -1.04 -12.71 2.01
N GLN A 137 -0.69 -11.43 2.10
CA GLN A 137 -0.40 -10.60 0.93
C GLN A 137 0.78 -11.14 0.13
N ALA A 138 1.84 -11.60 0.79
CA ALA A 138 2.96 -12.24 0.11
C ALA A 138 2.56 -13.55 -0.59
N VAL A 139 1.67 -14.35 -0.02
CA VAL A 139 1.10 -15.54 -0.69
C VAL A 139 0.35 -15.12 -1.96
N VAL A 140 -0.53 -14.13 -1.87
CA VAL A 140 -1.31 -13.62 -3.01
C VAL A 140 -0.40 -13.03 -4.09
N GLU A 141 0.60 -12.23 -3.72
CA GLU A 141 1.54 -11.63 -4.66
C GLU A 141 2.44 -12.68 -5.32
N THR A 142 2.87 -13.70 -4.58
CA THR A 142 3.62 -14.84 -5.15
C THR A 142 2.79 -15.56 -6.21
N ALA A 143 1.51 -15.82 -5.93
CA ALA A 143 0.60 -16.44 -6.89
C ALA A 143 0.39 -15.55 -8.12
N ARG A 144 0.21 -14.23 -7.93
CA ARG A 144 0.07 -13.24 -8.99
C ARG A 144 1.28 -13.25 -9.92
N GLN A 145 2.50 -13.18 -9.36
CA GLN A 145 3.73 -13.17 -10.13
C GLN A 145 3.92 -14.47 -10.92
N TYR A 146 3.65 -15.62 -10.28
CA TYR A 146 3.69 -16.91 -10.97
C TYR A 146 2.75 -16.94 -12.18
N LEU A 147 1.48 -16.55 -12.00
CA LEU A 147 0.48 -16.49 -13.07
C LEU A 147 0.89 -15.51 -14.18
N MET A 148 1.46 -14.36 -13.81
CA MET A 148 1.92 -13.35 -14.75
C MET A 148 3.05 -13.89 -15.63
N VAL A 149 4.06 -14.56 -15.04
CA VAL A 149 5.16 -15.19 -15.79
C VAL A 149 4.65 -16.30 -16.72
N GLN A 150 3.69 -17.12 -16.28
CA GLN A 150 3.06 -18.14 -17.14
C GLN A 150 2.37 -17.49 -18.34
N CYS A 151 1.55 -16.46 -18.11
CA CYS A 151 0.84 -15.76 -19.16
C CYS A 151 1.79 -15.10 -20.18
N LEU A 152 2.83 -14.41 -19.71
CA LEU A 152 3.83 -13.77 -20.57
C LEU A 152 4.63 -14.80 -21.36
N THR A 153 4.96 -15.95 -20.76
CA THR A 153 5.56 -17.08 -21.45
C THR A 153 4.67 -17.59 -22.59
N GLU A 154 3.37 -17.74 -22.34
CA GLU A 154 2.39 -18.12 -23.36
C GLU A 154 2.15 -17.07 -24.46
N ALA A 155 2.47 -15.80 -24.17
CA ALA A 155 2.46 -14.69 -25.11
C ALA A 155 3.74 -14.67 -25.99
N GLY A 156 4.75 -15.48 -25.66
CA GLY A 156 6.01 -15.57 -26.41
C GLY A 156 7.15 -14.75 -25.82
N LEU A 157 6.99 -14.24 -24.60
CA LEU A 157 7.97 -13.44 -23.87
C LEU A 157 8.77 -14.27 -22.84
N GLY A 158 8.70 -15.61 -22.90
CA GLY A 158 9.31 -16.48 -21.88
C GLY A 158 10.84 -16.46 -21.80
N ASP A 159 11.53 -15.88 -22.79
CA ASP A 159 12.97 -15.66 -22.74
C ASP A 159 13.34 -14.37 -21.98
N GLU A 160 12.35 -13.51 -21.69
CA GLU A 160 12.51 -12.20 -21.04
C GLU A 160 12.01 -12.21 -19.58
N VAL A 161 11.28 -13.24 -19.16
CA VAL A 161 10.70 -13.33 -17.82
C VAL A 161 11.04 -14.66 -17.16
N GLU A 162 11.33 -14.61 -15.87
CA GLU A 162 11.54 -15.78 -15.03
C GLU A 162 10.83 -15.58 -13.69
N PHE A 163 10.21 -16.63 -13.18
CA PHE A 163 9.70 -16.61 -11.82
C PHE A 163 10.83 -16.99 -10.86
N VAL A 164 11.27 -16.03 -10.05
CA VAL A 164 12.51 -16.18 -9.27
C VAL A 164 12.29 -16.74 -7.86
N GLY A 165 11.02 -16.80 -7.40
CA GLY A 165 10.66 -17.48 -6.18
C GLY A 165 9.56 -16.78 -5.38
N PRO A 166 9.34 -17.21 -4.13
CA PRO A 166 8.34 -16.62 -3.25
C PRO A 166 8.64 -15.16 -2.94
N VAL A 167 7.59 -14.33 -2.93
CA VAL A 167 7.66 -12.92 -2.55
C VAL A 167 7.76 -12.86 -1.03
N PRO A 168 8.73 -12.14 -0.44
CA PRO A 168 8.84 -12.04 1.00
C PRO A 168 7.66 -11.24 1.58
N ALA A 169 7.20 -11.63 2.78
CA ALA A 169 6.23 -10.86 3.53
C ALA A 169 6.74 -9.43 3.80
N TYR A 170 5.94 -8.45 3.40
CA TYR A 170 6.27 -7.04 3.54
C TYR A 170 4.98 -6.23 3.73
N ASP A 171 4.93 -5.40 4.78
CA ASP A 171 3.80 -4.50 5.04
C ASP A 171 4.18 -3.07 4.66
N ALA A 172 3.80 -2.66 3.45
CA ALA A 172 4.11 -1.32 2.94
C ALA A 172 3.50 -0.20 3.81
N ARG A 173 2.39 -0.45 4.52
CA ARG A 173 1.70 0.57 5.33
C ARG A 173 2.53 1.01 6.52
N GLN A 174 3.35 0.11 7.06
CA GLN A 174 4.22 0.39 8.20
C GLN A 174 5.24 1.48 7.84
N ARG A 175 5.72 1.48 6.60
CA ARG A 175 6.63 2.51 6.08
C ARG A 175 5.93 3.81 5.75
N GLY A 176 4.66 3.75 5.34
CA GLY A 176 3.82 4.95 5.18
C GLY A 176 3.70 5.79 6.44
N LEU A 177 3.83 5.19 7.64
CA LEU A 177 3.90 5.89 8.92
C LEU A 177 5.32 6.10 9.44
N GLY A 178 6.33 5.81 8.63
CA GLY A 178 7.74 5.97 8.92
C GLY A 178 8.26 5.07 10.02
N LEU A 179 7.67 3.88 10.20
CA LEU A 179 8.19 2.87 11.11
C LEU A 179 9.37 2.15 10.46
N TRP A 180 10.52 2.21 11.14
CA TRP A 180 11.73 1.49 10.77
C TRP A 180 12.20 0.70 11.98
N SER A 181 12.45 -0.59 11.80
CA SER A 181 13.08 -1.41 12.83
C SER A 181 14.60 -1.18 12.83
N SER A 182 15.26 -1.48 13.95
CA SER A 182 16.74 -1.50 13.96
C SER A 182 17.31 -2.53 12.98
N GLN A 183 16.56 -3.60 12.70
CA GLN A 183 16.96 -4.62 11.74
C GLN A 183 16.91 -4.09 10.30
N ASP A 184 15.98 -3.20 9.98
CA ASP A 184 15.96 -2.49 8.70
C ASP A 184 17.20 -1.61 8.55
N LEU A 185 17.66 -0.97 9.63
CA LEU A 185 18.90 -0.18 9.62
C LEU A 185 20.18 -1.01 9.44
N ASP A 186 20.12 -2.30 9.79
CA ASP A 186 21.22 -3.26 9.58
C ASP A 186 21.18 -3.91 8.18
N GLY A 187 20.07 -3.77 7.46
CA GLY A 187 19.92 -4.22 6.07
C GLY A 187 20.69 -3.35 5.07
N ASP A 188 20.77 -3.81 3.82
CA ASP A 188 21.23 -2.95 2.73
C ASP A 188 20.17 -1.85 2.53
N TYR A 189 20.44 -0.67 3.08
CA TYR A 189 19.57 0.49 3.02
C TYR A 189 19.13 0.81 1.59
N ASP A 190 20.04 0.65 0.60
CA ASP A 190 19.70 0.89 -0.80
C ASP A 190 18.73 -0.17 -1.31
N ALA A 191 18.86 -1.42 -0.86
CA ALA A 191 17.90 -2.48 -1.16
C ALA A 191 16.55 -2.24 -0.46
N LEU A 192 16.53 -1.60 0.71
CA LEU A 192 15.29 -1.27 1.43
C LEU A 192 14.56 -0.07 0.82
N ALA A 193 15.29 0.98 0.44
CA ALA A 193 14.74 2.12 -0.30
C ALA A 193 14.26 1.71 -1.70
N ALA A 194 14.98 0.80 -2.37
CA ALA A 194 14.51 0.17 -3.60
C ALA A 194 13.39 -0.85 -3.36
N ARG A 195 13.13 -1.29 -2.12
CA ARG A 195 12.06 -2.27 -1.82
C ARG A 195 10.66 -1.70 -1.87
N ASP A 196 10.48 -0.39 -1.69
CA ASP A 196 9.19 0.26 -1.97
C ASP A 196 8.87 0.28 -3.47
N THR A 197 9.84 -0.09 -4.31
CA THR A 197 9.67 -0.39 -5.74
C THR A 197 9.60 -1.90 -6.05
N LEU A 198 9.76 -2.79 -5.07
CA LEU A 198 9.92 -4.23 -5.30
C LEU A 198 8.62 -5.03 -5.16
N GLY A 199 7.87 -5.04 -6.26
CA GLY A 199 7.34 -6.27 -6.86
C GLY A 199 7.92 -6.55 -8.26
N VAL A 200 8.73 -5.63 -8.79
CA VAL A 200 9.26 -5.63 -10.15
C VAL A 200 10.55 -4.80 -10.14
N GLY A 201 11.67 -5.21 -10.75
CA GLY A 201 12.84 -4.32 -10.84
C GLY A 201 14.06 -4.87 -11.58
N ILE A 202 14.45 -4.21 -12.68
CA ILE A 202 15.71 -4.22 -13.48
C ILE A 202 16.57 -5.52 -13.58
N PRO A 203 17.05 -5.93 -14.79
CA PRO A 203 17.62 -7.27 -15.10
C PRO A 203 18.83 -7.81 -14.31
N ASP A 204 19.37 -7.08 -13.33
CA ASP A 204 20.49 -7.52 -12.50
C ASP A 204 20.11 -7.74 -11.00
N GLY A 205 18.83 -7.58 -10.66
CA GLY A 205 18.28 -7.85 -9.32
C GLY A 205 17.63 -9.23 -9.20
N PRO A 206 17.64 -9.87 -8.01
CA PRO A 206 17.21 -11.26 -7.85
C PRO A 206 15.69 -11.50 -7.91
N ASN A 207 14.84 -10.58 -8.40
CA ASN A 207 13.38 -10.76 -8.51
C ASN A 207 12.76 -9.75 -9.52
N ASP A 208 13.19 -9.74 -10.78
CA ASP A 208 12.65 -8.82 -11.81
C ASP A 208 11.68 -9.47 -12.81
N THR A 209 10.55 -8.83 -13.07
CA THR A 209 9.68 -9.09 -14.22
C THR A 209 9.36 -7.83 -15.05
N SER A 210 10.13 -6.75 -14.91
CA SER A 210 9.96 -5.52 -15.69
C SER A 210 10.25 -5.83 -17.15
N VAL A 211 9.32 -5.44 -18.02
CA VAL A 211 9.46 -5.61 -19.46
C VAL A 211 10.74 -4.89 -19.91
N PRO A 212 11.72 -5.59 -20.51
CA PRO A 212 12.93 -4.93 -20.98
C PRO A 212 12.59 -3.99 -22.14
N GLY A 213 12.56 -2.69 -21.85
CA GLY A 213 12.78 -1.64 -22.84
C GLY A 213 11.61 -0.68 -23.06
N GLU A 214 11.89 0.61 -22.89
CA GLU A 214 11.15 1.70 -23.51
C GLU A 214 11.12 1.47 -25.04
N GLY A 215 9.98 1.01 -25.57
CA GLY A 215 9.78 0.82 -27.01
C GLY A 215 8.92 -0.38 -27.44
N LEU A 216 8.50 -1.24 -26.51
CA LEU A 216 7.69 -2.42 -26.84
C LEU A 216 6.23 -2.22 -26.41
N SER A 217 5.47 -1.43 -27.17
CA SER A 217 4.01 -1.31 -26.97
C SER A 217 3.29 -2.67 -26.95
N GLU A 218 3.86 -3.69 -27.60
CA GLU A 218 3.34 -5.05 -27.59
C GLU A 218 3.56 -5.77 -26.25
N ALA A 219 4.70 -5.53 -25.58
CA ALA A 219 5.00 -6.15 -24.30
C ALA A 219 4.30 -5.44 -23.13
N GLU A 220 4.15 -4.12 -23.19
CA GLU A 220 3.30 -3.36 -22.26
C GLU A 220 1.84 -3.82 -22.33
N SER A 221 1.27 -3.93 -23.55
CA SER A 221 -0.08 -4.45 -23.71
C SER A 221 -0.23 -5.90 -23.25
N ALA A 222 0.79 -6.76 -23.46
CA ALA A 222 0.77 -8.13 -22.97
C ALA A 222 0.85 -8.19 -21.44
N TRP A 223 1.63 -7.30 -20.83
CA TRP A 223 1.73 -7.17 -19.39
C TRP A 223 0.39 -6.75 -18.77
N GLU A 224 -0.27 -5.71 -19.31
CA GLU A 224 -1.59 -5.27 -18.85
C GLU A 224 -2.65 -6.38 -18.99
N ASP A 225 -2.66 -7.08 -20.14
CA ASP A 225 -3.56 -8.22 -20.38
C ASP A 225 -3.29 -9.33 -19.34
N CYS A 226 -2.03 -9.70 -19.11
CA CYS A 226 -1.64 -10.76 -18.17
C CYS A 226 -1.89 -10.38 -16.71
N HIS A 227 -1.68 -9.12 -16.33
CA HIS A 227 -2.02 -8.60 -15.01
C HIS A 227 -3.53 -8.67 -14.78
N GLY A 228 -4.34 -8.28 -15.77
CA GLY A 228 -5.80 -8.42 -15.70
C GLY A 228 -6.26 -9.87 -15.58
N GLU A 229 -5.64 -10.79 -16.34
CA GLU A 229 -5.97 -12.22 -16.27
C GLU A 229 -5.56 -12.85 -14.93
N SER A 230 -4.38 -12.53 -14.39
CA SER A 230 -3.94 -13.04 -13.08
C SER A 230 -4.80 -12.49 -11.96
N GLN A 231 -5.13 -11.19 -11.99
CA GLN A 231 -6.03 -10.58 -11.01
C GLN A 231 -7.42 -11.22 -11.03
N ALA A 232 -7.96 -11.52 -12.22
CA ALA A 232 -9.26 -12.17 -12.35
C ALA A 232 -9.26 -13.62 -11.80
N VAL A 233 -8.14 -14.34 -11.89
CA VAL A 233 -7.99 -15.67 -11.29
C VAL A 233 -7.99 -15.56 -9.76
N LEU A 234 -7.24 -14.61 -9.22
CA LEU A 234 -7.09 -14.47 -7.77
C LEU A 234 -8.35 -13.92 -7.12
N THR A 235 -8.96 -12.88 -7.67
CA THR A 235 -10.12 -12.22 -7.05
C THR A 235 -11.45 -12.93 -7.30
N GLY A 236 -11.51 -13.87 -8.23
CA GLY A 236 -12.73 -14.59 -8.58
C GLY A 236 -13.74 -13.75 -9.39
N PRO A 237 -14.86 -14.37 -9.83
CA PRO A 237 -15.86 -13.70 -10.68
C PRO A 237 -16.65 -12.61 -9.94
N ASP A 238 -16.75 -12.69 -8.61
CA ASP A 238 -17.60 -11.81 -7.81
C ASP A 238 -16.95 -10.44 -7.54
N ALA A 239 -15.62 -10.35 -7.59
CA ALA A 239 -14.88 -9.09 -7.44
C ALA A 239 -15.17 -8.08 -8.56
N VAL A 240 -15.33 -8.56 -9.80
CA VAL A 240 -15.68 -7.72 -10.96
C VAL A 240 -17.07 -7.11 -10.78
N GLU A 241 -17.99 -7.82 -10.13
CA GLU A 241 -19.31 -7.31 -9.82
C GLU A 241 -19.22 -6.20 -8.76
N LEU A 242 -18.37 -6.39 -7.76
CA LEU A 242 -18.12 -5.39 -6.71
C LEU A 242 -17.62 -4.05 -7.29
N GLU A 243 -16.59 -4.08 -8.14
CA GLU A 243 -16.08 -2.89 -8.83
C GLU A 243 -17.17 -2.22 -9.68
N SER A 244 -18.03 -3.02 -10.32
CA SER A 244 -19.07 -2.52 -11.21
C SER A 244 -20.28 -1.90 -10.50
N THR A 245 -20.55 -2.29 -9.25
CA THR A 245 -21.72 -1.77 -8.51
C THR A 245 -21.59 -0.31 -8.11
N GLY A 246 -20.44 0.34 -8.37
CA GLY A 246 -20.31 1.77 -8.12
C GLY A 246 -20.43 2.12 -6.63
N SER A 247 -20.26 1.13 -5.74
CA SER A 247 -19.53 1.31 -4.48
C SER A 247 -18.10 1.68 -4.83
N GLY A 248 -17.96 2.79 -5.56
CA GLY A 248 -16.67 3.35 -5.96
C GLY A 248 -15.86 3.40 -4.70
N GLU A 249 -14.60 2.97 -4.82
CA GLU A 249 -13.65 2.82 -3.72
C GLU A 249 -14.16 3.70 -2.59
N PRO A 250 -14.81 3.12 -1.53
CA PRO A 250 -14.87 3.89 -0.31
C PRO A 250 -13.46 4.38 -0.11
N ALA A 251 -13.28 5.57 0.43
CA ALA A 251 -11.96 6.09 0.66
C ALA A 251 -11.18 5.22 1.69
N LEU A 252 -11.22 3.88 1.61
CA LEU A 252 -10.08 2.96 1.63
C LEU A 252 -8.85 3.76 1.27
N ALA A 253 -8.17 4.16 2.32
CA ALA A 253 -7.07 5.06 2.28
C ALA A 253 -7.46 6.46 1.74
N ALA A 254 -8.27 7.19 2.53
CA ALA A 254 -7.77 8.47 3.03
C ALA A 254 -6.52 8.17 3.85
N ASP A 255 -5.49 7.66 3.16
CA ASP A 255 -4.18 7.43 3.69
C ASP A 255 -3.82 8.80 4.18
N LEU A 256 -3.77 8.89 5.50
CA LEU A 256 -3.30 10.09 6.14
C LEU A 256 -1.97 10.45 5.44
N GLY A 257 -1.14 9.44 5.15
CA GLY A 257 -0.10 9.39 4.10
C GLY A 257 0.04 10.68 3.33
N THR A 258 -0.54 10.83 2.14
CA THR A 258 -0.27 11.98 1.25
C THR A 258 -1.21 13.18 1.40
N SER A 259 -2.38 13.00 2.01
CA SER A 259 -3.52 13.90 1.81
C SER A 259 -3.59 15.10 2.78
N TYR A 260 -2.74 15.16 3.82
CA TYR A 260 -2.72 16.25 4.81
C TYR A 260 -1.72 17.37 4.53
N ARG A 261 -0.81 17.23 3.55
CA ARG A 261 0.31 18.18 3.33
C ARG A 261 -0.16 19.57 2.95
N THR A 262 -0.85 19.66 1.83
CA THR A 262 -1.12 20.94 1.19
C THR A 262 -2.40 21.53 1.77
N GLU A 263 -2.48 22.86 1.79
CA GLU A 263 -3.74 23.51 2.10
C GLU A 263 -4.81 23.08 1.07
N GLU A 264 -4.39 22.86 -0.18
CA GLU A 264 -5.19 22.37 -1.29
C GLU A 264 -5.78 20.98 -1.02
N ALA A 265 -4.98 19.99 -0.64
CA ALA A 265 -5.47 18.64 -0.34
C ALA A 265 -6.45 18.64 0.84
N ARG A 266 -6.23 19.51 1.83
CA ARG A 266 -7.11 19.65 2.99
C ARG A 266 -8.44 20.35 2.69
N GLN A 267 -8.55 21.12 1.62
CA GLN A 267 -9.80 21.83 1.29
C GLN A 267 -10.95 20.87 0.91
N GLY A 268 -10.63 19.69 0.38
CA GLY A 268 -11.61 18.66 0.03
C GLY A 268 -12.07 17.78 1.20
N LEU A 269 -11.35 17.83 2.33
CA LEU A 269 -11.63 16.98 3.49
C LEU A 269 -12.83 17.52 4.30
N ASP A 270 -13.62 16.60 4.86
CA ASP A 270 -14.67 16.95 5.82
C ASP A 270 -14.06 17.57 7.11
N PRO A 271 -14.86 18.22 7.97
CA PRO A 271 -14.35 18.88 9.17
C PRO A 271 -13.55 17.98 10.13
N ALA A 272 -13.92 16.70 10.27
CA ALA A 272 -13.23 15.77 11.19
C ALA A 272 -11.86 15.40 10.61
N ARG A 273 -11.79 14.99 9.35
CA ARG A 273 -10.51 14.69 8.67
C ARG A 273 -9.57 15.90 8.61
N ARG A 274 -10.10 17.12 8.45
CA ARG A 274 -9.28 18.35 8.54
C ARG A 274 -8.68 18.58 9.93
N GLN A 275 -9.37 18.16 11.00
CA GLN A 275 -8.82 18.24 12.36
C GLN A 275 -7.67 17.25 12.53
N VAL A 276 -7.85 16.01 12.09
CA VAL A 276 -6.81 14.97 12.09
C VAL A 276 -5.57 15.44 11.31
N ALA A 277 -5.76 15.96 10.10
CA ALA A 277 -4.68 16.51 9.28
C ALA A 277 -3.88 17.63 9.98
N ARG A 278 -4.54 18.48 10.79
CA ARG A 278 -3.84 19.50 11.58
C ARG A 278 -2.98 18.89 12.69
N GLN A 279 -3.52 17.88 13.38
CA GLN A 279 -2.80 17.18 14.45
C GLN A 279 -1.60 16.40 13.90
N ALA A 280 -1.77 15.71 12.77
CA ALA A 280 -0.67 15.03 12.08
C ALA A 280 0.47 15.99 11.75
N ARG A 281 0.14 17.19 11.23
CA ARG A 281 1.15 18.22 10.95
C ARG A 281 1.88 18.71 12.19
N GLU A 282 1.18 18.88 13.32
CA GLU A 282 1.82 19.27 14.58
C GLU A 282 2.82 18.19 15.05
N ILE A 283 2.46 16.91 14.94
CA ILE A 283 3.36 15.77 15.26
C ILE A 283 4.59 15.77 14.36
N VAL A 284 4.42 16.02 13.06
CA VAL A 284 5.53 16.09 12.10
C VAL A 284 6.47 17.25 12.42
N VAL A 285 5.95 18.44 12.73
CA VAL A 285 6.79 19.60 13.10
C VAL A 285 7.64 19.31 14.34
N GLU A 286 7.10 18.63 15.35
CA GLU A 286 7.88 18.23 16.54
C GLU A 286 9.03 17.28 16.18
N TRP A 287 8.80 16.36 15.23
CA TRP A 287 9.83 15.46 14.71
C TRP A 287 10.90 16.20 13.90
N GLU A 288 10.49 17.13 13.02
CA GLU A 288 11.42 17.99 12.27
C GLU A 288 12.29 18.84 13.21
N ASP A 289 11.71 19.38 14.28
CA ASP A 289 12.45 20.13 15.31
C ASP A 289 13.49 19.25 16.02
N CYS A 290 13.18 17.96 16.25
CA CYS A 290 14.14 17.00 16.81
C CYS A 290 15.31 16.73 15.85
N LEU A 291 15.03 16.52 14.57
CA LEU A 291 16.07 16.36 13.54
C LEU A 291 16.96 17.58 13.46
N ALA A 292 16.37 18.78 13.45
CA ALA A 292 17.09 20.04 13.40
C ALA A 292 18.03 20.23 14.61
N ALA A 293 17.61 19.78 15.79
CA ALA A 293 18.46 19.80 16.99
C ALA A 293 19.69 18.87 16.87
N GLU A 294 19.60 17.83 16.05
CA GLU A 294 20.67 16.88 15.72
C GLU A 294 21.48 17.31 14.48
N GLY A 295 21.17 18.47 13.90
CA GLY A 295 21.85 19.02 12.73
C GLY A 295 21.41 18.41 11.40
N LEU A 296 20.27 17.70 11.38
CA LEU A 296 19.65 17.15 10.18
C LEU A 296 18.45 17.99 9.74
N THR A 297 18.05 17.84 8.48
CA THR A 297 16.80 18.40 7.93
C THR A 297 15.87 17.28 7.48
N ALA A 298 14.57 17.57 7.32
CA ALA A 298 13.60 16.58 6.79
C ALA A 298 13.98 16.05 5.39
N MET A 299 14.65 16.86 4.57
CA MET A 299 15.16 16.42 3.28
C MET A 299 16.27 15.37 3.42
N ASP A 300 17.11 15.51 4.44
CA ASP A 300 18.20 14.56 4.72
C ASP A 300 17.67 13.19 5.10
N VAL A 301 16.41 13.05 5.52
CA VAL A 301 15.78 11.78 5.90
C VAL A 301 14.63 11.39 4.96
N SER A 302 14.50 12.04 3.80
CA SER A 302 13.30 11.99 2.95
C SER A 302 12.77 10.60 2.58
N ALA A 303 13.65 9.60 2.45
CA ALA A 303 13.28 8.20 2.20
C ALA A 303 12.77 7.45 3.44
N MET A 304 12.93 8.00 4.63
CA MET A 304 12.51 7.42 5.91
C MET A 304 11.32 8.10 6.54
N VAL A 305 10.86 9.18 5.93
CA VAL A 305 9.77 9.95 6.51
C VAL A 305 8.46 9.25 6.20
N PRO A 306 7.47 9.28 7.12
CA PRO A 306 6.12 8.86 6.76
C PRO A 306 5.73 9.38 5.38
N ASP A 307 5.06 8.53 4.61
CA ASP A 307 4.48 8.92 3.34
C ASP A 307 3.70 10.20 3.52
N GLY A 308 3.86 11.08 2.54
CA GLY A 308 3.31 12.42 2.61
C GLY A 308 3.86 13.33 3.71
N VAL A 309 5.11 13.19 4.16
CA VAL A 309 5.83 14.30 4.84
C VAL A 309 6.80 15.11 3.96
N VAL A 310 7.68 14.48 3.13
CA VAL A 310 8.54 15.22 2.16
C VAL A 310 7.93 15.38 0.75
N ASP A 311 7.59 16.60 0.34
CA ASP A 311 7.25 16.92 -1.05
C ASP A 311 8.48 16.73 -1.95
N LEU A 312 8.63 15.51 -2.42
CA LEU A 312 9.47 15.21 -3.57
C LEU A 312 8.69 15.78 -4.76
N ASP A 313 8.99 17.02 -5.12
CA ASP A 313 8.63 17.53 -6.44
C ASP A 313 9.06 16.45 -7.44
N GLU A 314 8.16 15.90 -8.26
CA GLU A 314 8.49 14.88 -9.27
C GLU A 314 9.67 15.33 -10.16
N SER A 315 9.90 16.65 -10.28
CA SER A 315 11.03 17.22 -11.00
C SER A 315 12.36 17.24 -10.24
N SER A 316 12.36 16.97 -8.93
CA SER A 316 13.56 16.97 -8.07
C SER A 316 14.39 15.68 -8.16
N GLY A 317 13.91 14.68 -8.90
CA GLY A 317 14.53 13.35 -9.00
C GLY A 317 14.27 12.55 -7.72
N GLU A 318 14.38 11.21 -7.81
CA GLU A 318 14.25 10.36 -6.62
C GLU A 318 15.21 10.86 -5.53
N PRO A 319 14.73 11.06 -4.28
CA PRO A 319 15.56 11.53 -3.20
C PRO A 319 16.70 10.55 -2.98
N THR A 320 17.84 10.88 -3.56
CA THR A 320 19.05 10.12 -3.34
C THR A 320 19.60 10.65 -2.05
N LEU A 321 19.54 9.84 -0.98
CA LEU A 321 20.29 10.12 0.22
C LEU A 321 21.76 10.31 -0.16
N VAL A 322 22.22 11.56 -0.12
CA VAL A 322 23.58 11.92 -0.51
C VAL A 322 24.51 11.59 0.64
N GLY A 323 25.45 10.67 0.40
CA GLY A 323 26.45 10.31 1.40
C GLY A 323 26.99 8.89 1.20
N THR A 324 27.94 8.54 2.05
CA THR A 324 28.42 7.16 2.25
C THR A 324 27.36 6.32 2.96
N ALA A 325 27.47 4.98 2.88
CA ALA A 325 26.59 4.08 3.62
C ALA A 325 26.58 4.36 5.14
N GLU A 326 27.72 4.74 5.70
CA GLU A 326 27.84 5.12 7.12
C GLU A 326 27.08 6.41 7.44
N GLU A 327 27.21 7.45 6.60
CA GLU A 327 26.46 8.70 6.78
C GLU A 327 24.95 8.47 6.70
N ARG A 328 24.50 7.62 5.77
CA ARG A 328 23.08 7.26 5.65
C ARG A 328 22.58 6.48 6.87
N ARG A 329 23.37 5.53 7.37
CA ARG A 329 23.07 4.81 8.61
C ARG A 329 22.95 5.76 9.78
N GLN A 330 23.88 6.71 9.93
CA GLN A 330 23.85 7.70 11.00
C GLN A 330 22.58 8.56 10.94
N VAL A 331 22.19 9.01 9.75
CA VAL A 331 20.95 9.76 9.52
C VAL A 331 19.73 8.94 9.95
N ALA A 332 19.69 7.67 9.57
CA ALA A 332 18.61 6.75 9.92
C ALA A 332 18.50 6.48 11.43
N GLU A 333 19.64 6.31 12.09
CA GLU A 333 19.70 6.14 13.56
C GLU A 333 19.20 7.39 14.30
N VAL A 334 19.46 8.59 13.77
CA VAL A 334 18.92 9.85 14.32
C VAL A 334 17.41 9.93 14.12
N ASP A 335 16.91 9.61 12.92
CA ASP A 335 15.47 9.60 12.62
C ASP A 335 14.70 8.67 13.54
N VAL A 336 15.11 7.40 13.61
CA VAL A 336 14.47 6.38 14.46
C VAL A 336 14.48 6.81 15.92
N ARG A 337 15.61 7.35 16.41
CA ARG A 337 15.71 7.85 17.78
C ARG A 337 14.75 9.01 18.04
N CYS A 338 14.67 9.99 17.12
CA CYS A 338 13.76 11.12 17.25
C CYS A 338 12.30 10.66 17.28
N LYS A 339 11.89 9.78 16.36
CA LYS A 339 10.53 9.24 16.31
C LYS A 339 10.17 8.42 17.54
N GLN A 340 11.07 7.59 18.04
CA GLN A 340 10.86 6.80 19.25
C GLN A 340 10.75 7.70 20.49
N THR A 341 11.62 8.71 20.61
CA THR A 341 11.62 9.66 21.74
C THR A 341 10.32 10.46 21.80
N LEU A 342 9.81 10.88 20.64
CA LEU A 342 8.59 11.69 20.53
C LEU A 342 7.30 10.87 20.44
N GLY A 343 7.42 9.54 20.31
CA GLY A 343 6.29 8.67 19.99
C GLY A 343 5.61 9.03 18.67
N THR A 344 6.36 9.56 17.69
CA THR A 344 5.84 10.09 16.43
C THR A 344 4.99 9.06 15.69
N VAL A 345 5.51 7.85 15.49
CA VAL A 345 4.80 6.77 14.76
C VAL A 345 3.50 6.39 15.47
N GLN A 346 3.53 6.13 16.79
CA GLN A 346 2.34 5.78 17.55
C GLN A 346 1.29 6.88 17.48
N ARG A 347 1.67 8.15 17.63
CA ARG A 347 0.73 9.28 17.58
C ARG A 347 0.10 9.45 16.20
N LEU A 348 0.85 9.22 15.12
CA LEU A 348 0.31 9.24 13.76
C LEU A 348 -0.60 8.04 13.51
N ALA A 349 -0.20 6.85 13.95
CA ALA A 349 -0.99 5.63 13.83
C ALA A 349 -2.32 5.73 14.60
N ASP A 350 -2.33 6.32 15.79
CA ASP A 350 -3.55 6.56 16.58
C ASP A 350 -4.53 7.50 15.88
N LEU A 351 -4.01 8.52 15.17
CA LEU A 351 -4.83 9.41 14.36
C LEU A 351 -5.46 8.67 13.17
N ASP A 352 -4.71 7.76 12.54
CA ASP A 352 -5.23 6.92 11.45
C ASP A 352 -6.28 5.93 11.94
N ALA A 353 -5.98 5.22 13.03
CA ALA A 353 -6.90 4.30 13.68
C ALA A 353 -8.23 4.98 14.06
N ALA A 354 -8.19 6.21 14.59
CA ALA A 354 -9.41 6.95 14.92
C ALA A 354 -10.28 7.22 13.67
N VAL A 355 -9.67 7.54 12.53
CA VAL A 355 -10.40 7.71 11.26
C VAL A 355 -10.97 6.38 10.78
N GLN A 356 -10.20 5.30 10.88
CA GLN A 356 -10.63 3.97 10.47
C GLN A 356 -11.80 3.45 11.31
N VAL A 357 -11.78 3.64 12.63
CA VAL A 357 -12.88 3.22 13.53
C VAL A 357 -14.19 3.89 13.13
N GLU A 358 -14.16 5.20 12.85
CA GLU A 358 -15.35 5.92 12.39
C GLU A 358 -15.84 5.40 11.03
N ASP A 359 -14.92 5.10 10.10
CA ASP A 359 -15.25 4.60 8.77
C ASP A 359 -15.82 3.17 8.80
N ILE A 360 -15.23 2.28 9.59
CA ILE A 360 -15.71 0.92 9.83
C ILE A 360 -17.11 0.95 10.44
N ALA A 361 -17.34 1.80 11.44
CA ALA A 361 -18.66 1.95 12.05
C ALA A 361 -19.71 2.51 11.08
N ALA A 362 -19.30 3.38 10.15
CA ALA A 362 -20.18 3.96 9.14
C ALA A 362 -20.52 3.00 8.00
N HIS A 363 -19.64 2.03 7.69
CA HIS A 363 -19.74 1.16 6.52
C HIS A 363 -19.54 -0.34 6.83
N PRO A 364 -20.22 -0.95 7.81
CA PRO A 364 -19.95 -2.33 8.23
C PRO A 364 -20.12 -3.35 7.10
N GLU A 365 -21.12 -3.18 6.23
CA GLU A 365 -21.35 -4.08 5.08
C GLU A 365 -20.18 -4.07 4.09
N HIS A 366 -19.49 -2.92 3.93
CA HIS A 366 -18.33 -2.83 3.05
C HIS A 366 -17.16 -3.65 3.58
N PHE A 367 -16.86 -3.55 4.87
CA PHE A 367 -15.77 -4.30 5.50
C PHE A 367 -16.06 -5.80 5.55
N GLU A 368 -17.31 -6.21 5.77
CA GLU A 368 -17.71 -7.62 5.67
C GLU A 368 -17.42 -8.19 4.27
N VAL A 369 -17.79 -7.46 3.22
CA VAL A 369 -17.48 -7.81 1.83
C VAL A 369 -15.97 -7.85 1.60
N LEU A 370 -15.21 -6.88 2.10
CA LEU A 370 -13.75 -6.85 1.96
C LEU A 370 -13.08 -8.09 2.58
N ARG A 371 -13.56 -8.53 3.76
CA ARG A 371 -13.06 -9.74 4.40
C ARG A 371 -13.41 -11.00 3.61
N GLU A 372 -14.61 -11.09 3.05
CA GLU A 372 -14.99 -12.22 2.19
C GLU A 372 -14.12 -12.26 0.93
N LEU A 373 -13.92 -11.11 0.28
CA LEU A 373 -13.07 -10.98 -0.90
C LEU A 373 -11.60 -11.33 -0.63
N THR A 374 -11.03 -10.84 0.47
CA THR A 374 -9.63 -11.14 0.81
C THR A 374 -9.45 -12.60 1.19
N ALA A 375 -10.41 -13.20 1.91
CA ALA A 375 -10.39 -14.63 2.21
C ALA A 375 -10.48 -15.50 0.94
N GLU A 376 -11.34 -15.15 -0.02
CA GLU A 376 -11.42 -15.84 -1.31
C GLU A 376 -10.13 -15.67 -2.12
N MET A 377 -9.58 -14.45 -2.15
CA MET A 377 -8.34 -14.16 -2.87
C MET A 377 -7.14 -14.95 -2.32
N LEU A 378 -7.05 -15.07 -0.99
CA LEU A 378 -6.03 -15.89 -0.35
C LEU A 378 -6.21 -17.38 -0.69
N ALA A 379 -7.43 -17.91 -0.60
CA ALA A 379 -7.70 -19.31 -0.93
C ALA A 379 -7.35 -19.63 -2.40
N ASN A 380 -7.71 -18.76 -3.34
CA ASN A 380 -7.35 -18.91 -4.75
C ASN A 380 -5.85 -18.85 -4.98
N ALA A 381 -5.13 -17.99 -4.25
CA ALA A 381 -3.67 -17.91 -4.32
C ALA A 381 -3.00 -19.19 -3.80
N GLU A 382 -3.45 -19.71 -2.65
CA GLU A 382 -2.97 -20.97 -2.08
C GLU A 382 -3.18 -22.14 -3.06
N ASP A 383 -4.37 -22.25 -3.67
CA ASP A 383 -4.68 -23.27 -4.66
C ASP A 383 -3.75 -23.21 -5.89
N VAL A 384 -3.50 -21.99 -6.40
CA VAL A 384 -2.60 -21.76 -7.55
C VAL A 384 -1.17 -22.22 -7.21
N LEU A 385 -0.66 -21.85 -6.03
CA LEU A 385 0.70 -22.20 -5.62
C LEU A 385 0.84 -23.70 -5.33
N GLU A 386 -0.17 -24.31 -4.70
CA GLU A 386 -0.19 -25.76 -4.45
C GLU A 386 -0.21 -26.56 -5.76
N GLU A 387 -1.07 -26.21 -6.71
CA GLU A 387 -1.14 -26.88 -8.02
C GLU A 387 0.17 -26.73 -8.81
N ALA A 388 0.80 -25.55 -8.71
CA ALA A 388 2.07 -25.27 -9.36
C ALA A 388 3.28 -25.93 -8.67
N GLY A 389 3.13 -26.41 -7.44
CA GLY A 389 4.23 -26.89 -6.61
C GLY A 389 5.24 -25.79 -6.24
N VAL A 390 4.77 -24.54 -6.14
CA VAL A 390 5.56 -23.38 -5.72
C VAL A 390 5.53 -23.31 -4.19
N GLU A 391 6.69 -23.04 -3.58
CA GLU A 391 6.78 -22.84 -2.13
C GLU A 391 6.01 -21.57 -1.71
N MET A 392 5.19 -21.66 -0.67
CA MET A 392 4.55 -20.50 -0.09
C MET A 392 5.57 -19.74 0.80
N PRO A 393 5.53 -18.39 0.81
CA PRO A 393 6.42 -17.56 1.64
C PRO A 393 6.42 -17.88 3.13
#